data_AF-A0A1H0M2S2-F1
#
_entry.id   AF-A0A1H0M2S2-F1
#
_cell.length_a   1.000
_cell.length_b   1.000
_cell.length_c   1.000
_cell.angle_alpha   90.00
_cell.angle_beta   90.00
_cell.angle_gamma   90.00
#
_symmetry.space_group_name_H-M   'P 1'
#
loop_
_entity.id
_entity.type
_entity.pdbx_description
1 polymer ?
#
loop_
_entity_poly.entity_id
_entity_poly.type
_entity_poly.pdbx_seq_one_letter_code
_entity_poly.pdbx_strand_id
1 'polypeptide(L)'
;MLPFFAVALRLFPSIVSLLTDDRTIRNAAAMKEAVDVAVKEITDAKTPQEADDRLKDPGRADRFKLRMAELSIEAERIGSQDLAAYNQAANESTASSRATLLELLNKPESGWISSTPAVLSYLVVAGFFVLIVLLITESVTIDAEGRVAELVYICVGAVTAGFSTVLNFWLGSSLGSRRKDSSVALSGAVDKLRELDDPPAPYGPATGGTANEGGGVSRPSGDVARDGTPSRTERRSLPAALAGVGRSTDPSTVNVRRDVPRVGETPASFRYNNPGAQYPSREAARFGQIAYGVIGGGHKIAAFPSVVNGAAANFDLLYRRYTGMTIHEAGRKWTGRNAFGVPGYDDNLVLSQEMLTDREQAIALLKAIAERESGRGVNLTSEQWRYAHEMFRSRSADAFLARYGADVGRAIAPVRPDGAPDELLEVLLTEACEKAGYELDRGEGEINVVYVEGMNEDGSPNNDEPNVFNDLRCLVGFRDGAPFMVGKWNATTEPGFYYDRDHPMRREGAARIKFGQYKAWRVGMHKGDYEALVQVSDVTVCRDLNRDMERVGDMEHTGDDFGINQHGGYDRPQGDIGKASAGCLVGRTMAGHDQFMALVKQDPRYLADHGYVFRTTILPAADVTRVES
;
A
#
# COMPACT_ATOMS: atom_id res chain seq x y z
N MET A 1 -25.18 20.37 23.94
CA MET A 1 -25.38 19.69 22.64
C MET A 1 -24.26 20.18 21.75
N LEU A 2 -23.39 19.29 21.25
CA LEU A 2 -22.22 19.61 20.43
C LEU A 2 -22.66 19.62 18.96
N PRO A 3 -23.01 20.78 18.39
CA PRO A 3 -23.75 20.83 17.12
C PRO A 3 -22.82 20.64 15.91
N PHE A 4 -21.52 20.89 16.06
CA PHE A 4 -20.51 20.67 15.02
C PHE A 4 -19.96 19.24 15.07
N PHE A 5 -19.95 18.61 16.24
CA PHE A 5 -19.66 17.17 16.39
C PHE A 5 -20.55 16.30 15.49
N ALA A 6 -21.85 16.61 15.42
CA ALA A 6 -22.77 15.88 14.54
C ALA A 6 -22.44 16.03 13.05
N VAL A 7 -21.82 17.15 12.66
CA VAL A 7 -21.34 17.37 11.28
C VAL A 7 -20.12 16.49 11.02
N ALA A 8 -19.16 16.46 11.95
CA ALA A 8 -17.99 15.58 11.86
C ALA A 8 -18.40 14.11 11.79
N LEU A 9 -19.29 13.66 12.68
CA LEU A 9 -19.74 12.27 12.71
C LEU A 9 -20.47 11.85 11.42
N ARG A 10 -21.14 12.78 10.73
CA ARG A 10 -21.81 12.48 9.46
C ARG A 10 -20.85 12.44 8.27
N LEU A 11 -19.87 13.33 8.23
CA LEU A 11 -18.94 13.45 7.11
C LEU A 11 -17.74 12.50 7.23
N PHE A 12 -17.30 12.27 8.45
CA PHE A 12 -16.11 11.49 8.81
C PHE A 12 -16.48 10.44 9.89
N PRO A 13 -17.47 9.55 9.64
CA PRO A 13 -18.02 8.68 10.67
C PRO A 13 -16.96 7.76 11.30
N SER A 14 -16.05 7.21 10.48
CA SER A 14 -15.05 6.25 10.93
C SER A 14 -14.04 6.88 11.90
N ILE A 15 -13.45 8.02 11.53
CA ILE A 15 -12.44 8.69 12.37
C ILE A 15 -13.07 9.26 13.65
N VAL A 16 -14.29 9.80 13.57
CA VAL A 16 -14.96 10.40 14.73
C VAL A 16 -15.44 9.32 15.68
N SER A 17 -16.03 8.24 15.18
CA SER A 17 -16.45 7.11 16.03
C SER A 17 -15.25 6.51 16.75
N LEU A 18 -14.12 6.35 16.06
CA LEU A 18 -12.90 5.80 16.67
C LEU A 18 -12.33 6.68 17.78
N LEU A 19 -12.38 8.00 17.62
CA LEU A 19 -11.88 8.95 18.63
C LEU A 19 -12.83 9.15 19.82
N THR A 20 -14.10 8.78 19.68
CA THR A 20 -15.15 9.18 20.62
C THR A 20 -16.02 8.03 21.13
N ASP A 21 -15.64 6.79 20.86
CA ASP A 21 -16.31 5.62 21.41
C ASP A 21 -16.05 5.52 22.92
N ASP A 22 -17.11 5.64 23.70
CA ASP A 22 -17.08 5.60 25.17
C ASP A 22 -16.66 4.23 25.72
N ARG A 23 -16.63 3.18 24.88
CA ARG A 23 -16.22 1.82 25.28
C ARG A 23 -14.71 1.59 25.23
N THR A 24 -14.02 2.31 24.34
CA THR A 24 -12.60 2.11 24.04
C THR A 24 -11.75 3.30 24.47
N ILE A 25 -12.33 4.50 24.54
CA ILE A 25 -11.61 5.74 24.87
C ILE A 25 -12.07 6.26 26.24
N ARG A 26 -11.21 6.15 27.25
CA ARG A 26 -11.49 6.59 28.64
C ARG A 26 -11.89 8.07 28.75
N ASN A 27 -11.43 8.92 27.84
CA ASN A 27 -11.71 10.37 27.80
C ASN A 27 -12.65 10.77 26.64
N ALA A 28 -13.52 9.87 26.17
CA ALA A 28 -14.41 10.09 25.02
C ALA A 28 -15.23 11.39 25.09
N ALA A 29 -15.66 11.83 26.29
CA ALA A 29 -16.37 13.10 26.46
C ALA A 29 -15.52 14.33 26.09
N ALA A 30 -14.25 14.35 26.51
CA ALA A 30 -13.30 15.41 26.17
C ALA A 30 -12.96 15.37 24.67
N MET A 31 -12.89 14.16 24.09
CA MET A 31 -12.67 13.99 22.65
C MET A 31 -13.84 14.49 21.82
N LYS A 32 -15.08 14.23 22.23
CA LYS A 32 -16.29 14.79 21.57
C LYS A 32 -16.26 16.31 21.55
N GLU A 33 -15.84 16.95 22.64
CA GLU A 33 -15.68 18.40 22.73
C GLU A 33 -14.54 18.91 21.85
N ALA A 34 -13.39 18.23 21.87
CA ALA A 34 -12.25 18.59 21.02
C ALA A 34 -12.58 18.49 19.52
N VAL A 35 -13.35 17.47 19.11
CA VAL A 35 -13.85 17.33 17.73
C VAL A 35 -14.80 18.48 17.38
N ASP A 36 -15.73 18.87 18.27
CA ASP A 36 -16.64 20.00 18.04
C ASP A 36 -15.89 21.33 17.85
N VAL A 37 -14.87 21.58 18.69
CA VAL A 37 -13.99 22.75 18.59
C VAL A 37 -13.19 22.72 17.28
N ALA A 38 -12.59 21.57 16.93
CA ALA A 38 -11.81 21.43 15.71
C ALA A 38 -12.62 21.72 14.44
N VAL A 39 -13.86 21.22 14.35
CA VAL A 39 -14.75 21.55 13.22
C VAL A 39 -14.96 23.05 13.15
N LYS A 40 -15.25 23.70 14.28
CA LYS A 40 -15.53 25.14 14.32
C LYS A 40 -14.32 25.97 13.89
N GLU A 41 -13.13 25.63 14.38
CA GLU A 41 -11.88 26.34 14.05
C GLU A 41 -11.48 26.17 12.59
N ILE A 42 -11.56 24.96 12.05
CA ILE A 42 -11.13 24.65 10.67
C ILE A 42 -12.12 25.20 9.65
N THR A 43 -13.41 25.18 9.98
CA THR A 43 -14.44 25.69 9.09
C THR A 43 -14.63 27.19 9.22
N ASP A 44 -14.34 27.81 10.37
CA ASP A 44 -14.74 29.18 10.72
C ASP A 44 -16.26 29.41 10.53
N ALA A 45 -17.05 28.34 10.68
CA ALA A 45 -18.48 28.37 10.46
C ALA A 45 -19.21 28.83 11.72
N LYS A 46 -20.24 29.66 11.54
CA LYS A 46 -21.10 30.11 12.64
C LYS A 46 -22.24 29.14 12.90
N THR A 47 -22.52 28.25 11.94
CA THR A 47 -23.60 27.26 12.02
C THR A 47 -23.16 25.87 11.53
N PRO A 48 -23.78 24.79 12.00
CA PRO A 48 -23.48 23.43 11.55
C PRO A 48 -23.69 23.21 10.04
N GLN A 49 -24.72 23.80 9.44
CA GLN A 49 -24.95 23.73 7.99
C GLN A 49 -23.79 24.38 7.20
N GLU A 50 -23.31 25.53 7.66
CA GLU A 50 -22.18 26.20 7.03
C GLU A 50 -20.87 25.41 7.20
N ALA A 51 -20.70 24.71 8.33
CA ALA A 51 -19.57 23.80 8.54
C ALA A 51 -19.62 22.60 7.58
N ASP A 52 -20.81 22.02 7.36
CA ASP A 52 -21.02 20.92 6.42
C ASP A 52 -20.60 21.28 5.00
N ASP A 53 -21.05 22.45 4.53
CA ASP A 53 -20.73 22.90 3.18
C ASP A 53 -19.24 23.23 3.02
N ARG A 54 -18.62 23.78 4.05
CA ARG A 54 -17.18 24.12 4.03
C ARG A 54 -16.28 22.90 4.14
N LEU A 55 -16.70 21.81 4.80
CA LEU A 55 -15.94 20.55 4.88
C LEU A 55 -16.04 19.70 3.60
N LYS A 56 -16.89 20.07 2.63
CA LYS A 56 -16.88 19.47 1.29
C LYS A 56 -15.69 19.93 0.45
N ASP A 57 -15.03 21.03 0.82
CA ASP A 57 -13.79 21.48 0.20
C ASP A 57 -12.63 20.52 0.56
N PRO A 58 -11.91 19.97 -0.43
CA PRO A 58 -10.83 19.00 -0.17
C PRO A 58 -9.76 19.51 0.79
N GLY A 59 -9.32 20.78 0.67
CA GLY A 59 -8.26 21.31 1.53
C GLY A 59 -8.69 21.47 2.99
N ARG A 60 -9.96 21.80 3.25
CA ARG A 60 -10.52 21.85 4.61
C ARG A 60 -10.74 20.47 5.20
N ALA A 61 -11.18 19.50 4.39
CA ALA A 61 -11.28 18.11 4.81
C ALA A 61 -9.91 17.54 5.21
N ASP A 62 -8.87 17.84 4.43
CA ASP A 62 -7.50 17.40 4.69
C ASP A 62 -6.96 18.02 6.01
N ARG A 63 -7.22 19.31 6.27
CA ARG A 63 -6.92 19.95 7.58
C ARG A 63 -7.69 19.33 8.74
N PHE A 64 -8.95 18.96 8.52
CA PHE A 64 -9.74 18.27 9.54
C PHE A 64 -9.13 16.92 9.89
N LYS A 65 -8.73 16.12 8.90
CA LYS A 65 -8.03 14.84 9.13
C LYS A 65 -6.73 15.00 9.92
N LEU A 66 -5.89 15.98 9.56
CA LEU A 66 -4.69 16.32 10.33
C LEU A 66 -5.00 16.59 11.79
N ARG A 67 -6.02 17.43 12.05
CA ARG A 67 -6.40 17.76 13.42
C ARG A 67 -6.95 16.54 14.17
N MET A 68 -7.64 15.64 13.48
CA MET A 68 -8.10 14.39 14.09
C MET A 68 -6.94 13.45 14.42
N ALA A 69 -5.91 13.37 13.57
CA ALA A 69 -4.68 12.63 13.84
C ALA A 69 -3.93 13.18 15.06
N GLU A 70 -3.78 14.51 15.16
CA GLU A 70 -3.18 15.16 16.33
C GLU A 70 -3.96 14.86 17.63
N LEU A 71 -5.29 14.95 17.58
CA LEU A 71 -6.15 14.61 18.72
C LEU A 71 -6.06 13.12 19.07
N SER A 72 -5.86 12.27 18.07
CA SER A 72 -5.60 10.84 18.21
C SER A 72 -4.36 10.60 19.08
N ILE A 73 -3.24 11.22 18.71
CA ILE A 73 -1.94 11.09 19.38
C ILE A 73 -2.03 11.65 20.81
N GLU A 74 -2.68 12.79 20.98
CA GLU A 74 -2.85 13.41 22.29
C GLU A 74 -3.70 12.53 23.23
N ALA A 75 -4.76 11.90 22.72
CA ALA A 75 -5.58 10.98 23.50
C ALA A 75 -4.77 9.76 23.99
N GLU A 76 -3.91 9.19 23.13
CA GLU A 76 -3.02 8.08 23.49
C GLU A 76 -1.92 8.52 24.47
N ARG A 77 -1.39 9.73 24.31
CA ARG A 77 -0.39 10.31 25.22
C ARG A 77 -0.96 10.49 26.62
N ILE A 78 -2.17 11.02 26.73
CA ILE A 78 -2.88 11.18 28.01
C ILE A 78 -3.12 9.80 28.65
N GLY A 79 -3.65 8.84 27.88
CA GLY A 79 -3.89 7.48 28.38
C GLY A 79 -2.60 6.77 28.86
N SER A 80 -1.49 6.97 28.15
CA SER A 80 -0.18 6.43 28.49
C SER A 80 0.45 7.12 29.70
N GLN A 81 0.25 8.43 29.86
CA GLN A 81 0.71 9.20 31.02
C GLN A 81 -0.06 8.85 32.29
N ASP A 82 -1.38 8.67 32.19
CA ASP A 82 -2.21 8.23 33.33
C ASP A 82 -1.82 6.81 33.76
N LEU A 83 -1.56 5.91 32.80
CA LEU A 83 -1.09 4.56 33.09
C LEU A 83 0.33 4.55 33.68
N ALA A 84 1.23 5.42 33.18
CA ALA A 84 2.57 5.58 33.74
C ALA A 84 2.54 6.16 35.16
N ALA A 85 1.68 7.16 35.42
CA ALA A 85 1.48 7.75 36.74
C ALA A 85 0.83 6.76 37.71
N TYR A 86 -0.14 5.97 37.27
CA TYR A 86 -0.73 4.88 38.05
C TYR A 86 0.32 3.81 38.39
N ASN A 87 1.11 3.37 37.40
CA ASN A 87 2.18 2.40 37.62
C ASN A 87 3.30 2.95 38.50
N GLN A 88 3.62 4.23 38.39
CA GLN A 88 4.59 4.89 39.26
C GLN A 88 4.07 4.98 40.70
N ALA A 89 2.82 5.39 40.91
CA ALA A 89 2.20 5.42 42.23
C ALA A 89 2.09 4.01 42.84
N ALA A 90 1.77 2.99 42.04
CA ALA A 90 1.75 1.59 42.46
C ALA A 90 3.16 1.07 42.82
N ASN A 91 4.18 1.45 42.04
CA ASN A 91 5.58 1.10 42.31
C ASN A 91 6.14 1.83 43.53
N GLU A 92 5.80 3.10 43.74
CA GLU A 92 6.17 3.89 44.92
C GLU A 92 5.49 3.35 46.19
N SER A 93 4.22 2.98 46.10
CA SER A 93 3.48 2.30 47.19
C SER A 93 4.10 0.94 47.55
N THR A 94 4.48 0.16 46.53
CA THR A 94 5.12 -1.16 46.72
C THR A 94 6.55 -1.04 47.23
N ALA A 95 7.33 -0.07 46.73
CA ALA A 95 8.70 0.20 47.19
C ALA A 95 8.72 0.74 48.63
N SER A 96 7.79 1.63 48.99
CA SER A 96 7.61 2.14 50.36
C SER A 96 7.18 1.05 51.33
N SER A 97 6.24 0.19 50.92
CA SER A 97 5.81 -0.97 51.72
C SER A 97 6.94 -2.00 51.90
N ARG A 98 7.76 -2.24 50.86
CA ARG A 98 8.92 -3.13 50.91
C ARG A 98 10.06 -2.55 51.75
N ALA A 99 10.32 -1.24 51.71
CA ALA A 99 11.32 -0.59 52.55
C ALA A 99 10.93 -0.67 54.04
N THR A 100 9.67 -0.38 54.35
CA THR A 100 9.10 -0.52 55.71
C THR A 100 9.18 -1.97 56.19
N LEU A 101 8.89 -2.94 55.32
CA LEU A 101 8.97 -4.37 55.65
C LEU A 101 10.41 -4.85 55.82
N LEU A 102 11.36 -4.41 54.99
CA LEU A 102 12.79 -4.73 55.12
C LEU A 102 13.40 -4.12 56.39
N GLU A 103 12.94 -2.94 56.80
CA GLU A 103 13.30 -2.32 58.09
C GLU A 103 12.76 -3.13 59.28
N LEU A 104 11.53 -3.66 59.17
CA LEU A 104 10.95 -4.56 60.18
C LEU A 104 11.62 -5.94 60.22
N LEU A 105 12.06 -6.47 59.06
CA LEU A 105 12.76 -7.75 58.93
C LEU A 105 14.19 -7.72 59.50
N ASN A 106 14.84 -6.54 59.52
CA ASN A 106 16.16 -6.33 60.11
C ASN A 106 16.13 -6.09 61.64
N LYS A 107 14.96 -6.16 62.29
CA LYS A 107 14.85 -6.12 63.76
C LYS A 107 14.93 -7.55 64.34
N PRO A 108 15.87 -7.87 65.26
CA PRO A 108 16.23 -9.26 65.57
C PRO A 108 15.22 -10.07 66.40
N GLU A 109 14.12 -9.51 66.88
CA GLU A 109 13.38 -10.10 68.01
C GLU A 109 12.02 -10.74 67.67
N SER A 110 11.77 -11.12 66.41
CA SER A 110 10.48 -11.73 66.08
C SER A 110 10.51 -12.64 64.83
N GLY A 111 10.82 -13.93 65.03
CA GLY A 111 10.81 -14.94 63.97
C GLY A 111 9.43 -15.22 63.35
N TRP A 112 8.33 -14.76 63.96
CA TRP A 112 6.98 -14.92 63.41
C TRP A 112 6.65 -13.86 62.34
N ILE A 113 7.20 -12.64 62.49
CA ILE A 113 6.97 -11.53 61.54
C ILE A 113 7.72 -11.79 60.22
N SER A 114 8.90 -12.40 60.26
CA SER A 114 9.69 -12.67 59.05
C SER A 114 9.09 -13.72 58.12
N SER A 115 8.32 -14.66 58.69
CA SER A 115 7.67 -15.73 57.93
C SER A 115 6.27 -15.34 57.43
N THR A 116 5.69 -14.25 57.95
CA THR A 116 4.30 -13.85 57.67
C THR A 116 4.04 -13.58 56.18
N PRO A 117 4.88 -12.83 55.43
CA PRO A 117 4.64 -12.57 54.00
C PRO A 117 4.70 -13.85 53.15
N ALA A 118 5.61 -14.77 53.46
CA ALA A 118 5.75 -16.04 52.75
C ALA A 118 4.57 -16.97 53.01
N VAL A 119 4.10 -17.04 54.27
CA VAL A 119 2.92 -17.84 54.64
C VAL A 119 1.65 -17.28 53.99
N LEU A 120 1.43 -15.96 54.02
CA LEU A 120 0.28 -15.33 53.35
C LEU A 120 0.31 -15.57 51.83
N SER A 121 1.49 -15.42 51.21
CA SER A 121 1.69 -15.67 49.78
C SER A 121 1.35 -17.12 49.42
N TYR A 122 1.81 -18.08 50.23
CA TYR A 122 1.51 -19.50 50.01
C TYR A 122 0.01 -19.80 50.14
N LEU A 123 -0.67 -19.23 51.13
CA LEU A 123 -2.12 -19.41 51.33
C LEU A 123 -2.93 -18.89 50.13
N VAL A 124 -2.58 -17.73 49.58
CA VAL A 124 -3.27 -17.14 48.43
C VAL A 124 -3.05 -17.98 47.17
N VAL A 125 -1.81 -18.42 46.92
CA VAL A 125 -1.48 -19.26 45.76
C VAL A 125 -2.14 -20.63 45.86
N ALA A 126 -2.05 -21.29 47.02
CA ALA A 126 -2.68 -22.59 47.24
C ALA A 126 -4.21 -22.51 47.13
N GLY A 127 -4.83 -21.46 47.71
CA GLY A 127 -6.27 -21.22 47.61
C GLY A 127 -6.74 -21.01 46.17
N PHE A 128 -5.95 -20.32 45.35
CA PHE A 128 -6.25 -20.13 43.92
C PHE A 128 -6.30 -21.45 43.15
N PHE A 129 -5.29 -22.31 43.32
CA PHE A 129 -5.26 -23.60 42.63
C PHE A 129 -6.36 -24.56 43.13
N VAL A 130 -6.68 -24.55 44.43
CA VAL A 130 -7.80 -25.34 44.97
C VAL A 130 -9.13 -24.87 44.38
N LEU A 131 -9.34 -23.55 44.24
CA LEU A 131 -10.55 -22.99 43.63
C LEU A 131 -10.68 -23.38 42.15
N ILE A 132 -9.59 -23.31 41.38
CA ILE A 132 -9.57 -23.74 39.98
C ILE A 132 -9.90 -25.22 39.86
N VAL A 133 -9.31 -26.07 40.70
CA VAL A 133 -9.60 -27.50 40.69
C VAL A 133 -11.06 -27.76 41.02
N LEU A 134 -11.61 -27.12 42.07
CA LEU A 134 -13.04 -27.23 42.43
C LEU A 134 -13.97 -26.81 41.28
N LEU A 135 -13.68 -25.69 40.61
CA LEU A 135 -14.47 -25.20 39.47
C LEU A 135 -14.42 -26.15 38.25
N ILE A 136 -13.32 -26.88 38.08
CA ILE A 136 -13.15 -27.83 36.97
C ILE A 136 -13.77 -29.20 37.31
N THR A 137 -13.68 -29.64 38.57
CA THR A 137 -14.07 -31.02 38.96
C THR A 137 -15.50 -31.15 39.46
N GLU A 138 -16.09 -30.11 40.05
CA GLU A 138 -17.51 -30.12 40.37
C GLU A 138 -18.29 -29.52 39.19
N SER A 139 -19.20 -30.31 38.61
CA SER A 139 -20.23 -29.77 37.72
C SER A 139 -21.20 -28.95 38.56
N VAL A 140 -20.79 -27.73 38.94
CA VAL A 140 -21.65 -26.76 39.60
C VAL A 140 -22.78 -26.48 38.61
N THR A 141 -23.94 -27.08 38.85
CA THR A 141 -25.16 -26.75 38.12
C THR A 141 -25.54 -25.35 38.55
N ILE A 142 -25.12 -24.37 37.74
CA ILE A 142 -25.51 -22.97 37.90
C ILE A 142 -26.98 -22.90 37.52
N ASP A 143 -27.86 -23.03 38.51
CA ASP A 143 -29.27 -22.71 38.32
C ASP A 143 -29.39 -21.24 37.92
N ALA A 144 -30.30 -20.97 36.99
CA ALA A 144 -30.44 -19.73 36.22
C ALA A 144 -30.96 -18.52 37.03
N GLU A 145 -30.41 -18.27 38.22
CA GLU A 145 -30.51 -17.00 38.92
C GLU A 145 -29.13 -16.32 38.89
N GLY A 146 -29.00 -15.30 38.03
CA GLY A 146 -27.73 -14.64 37.67
C GLY A 146 -26.89 -14.08 38.83
N ARG A 147 -27.40 -14.03 40.07
CA ARG A 147 -26.66 -13.58 41.25
C ARG A 147 -25.53 -14.54 41.67
N VAL A 148 -25.70 -15.86 41.51
CA VAL A 148 -24.68 -16.82 41.98
C VAL A 148 -23.49 -16.85 41.04
N ALA A 149 -23.72 -16.83 39.73
CA ALA A 149 -22.65 -16.75 38.73
C ALA A 149 -21.84 -15.45 38.86
N GLU A 150 -22.52 -14.33 39.10
CA GLU A 150 -21.88 -13.02 39.28
C GLU A 150 -21.00 -12.99 40.55
N LEU A 151 -21.47 -13.58 41.66
CA LEU A 151 -20.68 -13.75 42.88
C LEU A 151 -19.46 -14.67 42.66
N VAL A 152 -19.60 -15.74 41.88
CA VAL A 152 -18.48 -16.63 41.54
C VAL A 152 -17.44 -15.90 40.69
N TYR A 153 -17.84 -15.13 39.68
CA TYR A 153 -16.91 -14.35 38.86
C TYR A 153 -16.22 -13.23 39.64
N ILE A 154 -16.93 -12.55 40.54
CA ILE A 154 -16.32 -11.56 41.45
C ILE A 154 -15.28 -12.23 42.35
N CYS A 155 -15.59 -13.41 42.91
CA CYS A 155 -14.65 -14.18 43.73
C CYS A 155 -13.42 -14.62 42.93
N VAL A 156 -13.60 -15.15 41.72
CA VAL A 156 -12.49 -15.56 40.83
C VAL A 156 -11.62 -14.36 40.45
N GLY A 157 -12.23 -13.21 40.14
CA GLY A 157 -11.52 -11.96 39.87
C GLY A 157 -10.71 -11.46 41.08
N ALA A 158 -11.29 -11.49 42.27
CA ALA A 158 -10.62 -11.09 43.51
C ALA A 158 -9.41 -11.99 43.85
N VAL A 159 -9.52 -13.31 43.65
CA VAL A 159 -8.40 -14.23 43.89
C VAL A 159 -7.32 -14.06 42.81
N THR A 160 -7.69 -13.82 41.55
CA THR A 160 -6.73 -13.54 40.46
C THR A 160 -5.95 -12.25 40.71
N ALA A 161 -6.62 -11.21 41.22
CA ALA A 161 -5.99 -9.96 41.64
C ALA A 161 -5.04 -10.18 42.85
N GLY A 162 -5.45 -10.98 43.84
CA GLY A 162 -4.61 -11.38 44.97
C GLY A 162 -3.35 -12.14 44.54
N PHE A 163 -3.49 -13.08 43.61
CA PHE A 163 -2.38 -13.84 43.03
C PHE A 163 -1.39 -12.94 42.26
N SER A 164 -1.91 -12.03 41.43
CA SER A 164 -1.08 -11.05 40.70
C SER A 164 -0.31 -10.11 41.65
N THR A 165 -0.93 -9.74 42.77
CA THR A 165 -0.29 -8.92 43.82
C THR A 165 0.90 -9.64 44.45
N VAL A 166 0.77 -10.95 44.72
CA VAL A 166 1.86 -11.77 45.26
C VAL A 166 3.02 -11.91 44.27
N LEU A 167 2.74 -12.16 42.98
CA LEU A 167 3.79 -12.24 41.95
C LEU A 167 4.56 -10.93 41.81
N ASN A 168 3.86 -9.80 41.77
CA ASN A 168 4.49 -8.49 41.69
C ASN A 168 5.34 -8.17 42.92
N PHE A 169 4.92 -8.58 44.11
CA PHE A 169 5.69 -8.43 45.35
C PHE A 169 7.05 -9.16 45.31
N TRP A 170 7.09 -10.39 44.79
CA TRP A 170 8.32 -11.20 44.75
C TRP A 170 9.18 -10.98 43.50
N LEU A 171 8.58 -10.72 42.33
CA LEU A 171 9.27 -10.68 41.03
C LEU A 171 9.45 -9.26 40.46
N GLY A 172 8.82 -8.24 41.05
CA GLY A 172 8.71 -6.90 40.46
C GLY A 172 10.01 -6.11 40.27
N SER A 173 11.15 -6.53 40.80
CA SER A 173 12.41 -5.79 40.64
C SER A 173 13.16 -6.05 39.32
N SER A 174 12.89 -7.15 38.61
CA SER A 174 13.59 -7.42 37.32
C SER A 174 12.96 -6.66 36.15
N LEU A 175 11.63 -6.50 36.14
CA LEU A 175 10.88 -5.76 35.11
C LEU A 175 11.05 -4.23 35.18
N GLY A 176 11.33 -3.68 36.37
CA GLY A 176 11.56 -2.24 36.54
C GLY A 176 12.90 -1.75 35.97
N SER A 177 13.94 -2.60 35.99
CA SER A 177 15.27 -2.24 35.47
C SER A 177 15.26 -2.04 33.94
N ARG A 178 14.63 -2.96 33.20
CA ARG A 178 14.50 -2.88 31.73
C ARG A 178 13.73 -1.65 31.26
N ARG A 179 12.78 -1.15 32.06
CA ARG A 179 11.98 0.05 31.74
C ARG A 179 12.69 1.37 32.07
N LYS A 180 13.59 1.35 33.06
CA LYS A 180 14.39 2.52 33.45
C LYS A 180 15.50 2.80 32.45
N ASP A 181 16.12 1.76 31.91
CA ASP A 181 17.16 1.89 30.87
C ASP A 181 16.57 2.46 29.57
N SER A 182 15.34 2.08 29.20
CA SER A 182 14.65 2.61 28.02
C SER A 182 14.19 4.08 28.18
N SER A 183 13.75 4.50 29.37
CA SER A 183 13.31 5.89 29.60
C SER A 183 14.48 6.88 29.75
N VAL A 184 15.61 6.42 30.28
CA VAL A 184 16.85 7.20 30.35
C VAL A 184 17.49 7.33 28.96
N ALA A 185 17.46 6.28 28.13
CA ALA A 185 17.91 6.36 26.74
C ALA A 185 17.07 7.35 25.91
N LEU A 186 15.75 7.38 26.15
CA LEU A 186 14.83 8.33 25.50
C LEU A 186 15.04 9.78 25.97
N SER A 187 15.27 10.00 27.28
CA SER A 187 15.56 11.34 27.81
C SER A 187 16.90 11.89 27.31
N GLY A 188 17.93 11.04 27.21
CA GLY A 188 19.25 11.45 26.68
C GLY A 188 19.23 11.81 25.18
N ALA A 189 18.29 11.26 24.40
CA ALA A 189 18.06 11.65 23.01
C ALA A 189 17.32 12.99 22.91
N VAL A 190 16.37 13.24 23.82
CA VAL A 190 15.61 14.51 23.90
C VAL A 190 16.50 15.67 24.38
N ASP A 191 17.40 15.45 25.35
CA ASP A 191 18.33 16.49 25.80
C ASP A 191 19.34 16.89 24.71
N LYS A 192 19.77 15.94 23.87
CA LYS A 192 20.60 16.23 22.69
C LYS A 192 19.88 17.01 21.59
N LEU A 193 18.56 16.83 21.47
CA LEU A 193 17.74 17.61 20.54
C LEU A 193 17.47 19.02 21.08
N ARG A 194 17.46 19.19 22.40
CA ARG A 194 17.30 20.49 23.06
C ARG A 194 18.55 21.36 22.98
N GLU A 195 19.74 20.77 23.01
CA GLU A 195 21.01 21.49 22.79
C GLU A 195 21.18 22.04 21.35
N LEU A 196 20.41 21.53 20.39
CA LEU A 196 20.43 21.99 18.99
C LEU A 196 19.48 23.18 18.72
N ASP A 197 18.62 23.55 19.68
CA ASP A 197 17.54 24.54 19.50
C ASP A 197 17.72 25.83 20.33
N ASP A 198 18.83 25.97 21.06
CA ASP A 198 19.17 27.22 21.76
C ASP A 198 19.89 28.22 20.82
N PRO A 199 19.44 29.49 20.73
CA PRO A 199 20.13 30.51 19.96
C PRO A 199 21.48 30.90 20.62
N PRO A 200 22.53 31.22 19.85
CA PRO A 200 23.82 31.57 20.43
C PRO A 200 23.73 32.88 21.23
N ALA A 201 24.31 32.86 22.43
CA ALA A 201 24.39 34.01 23.33
C ALA A 201 25.08 35.23 22.66
N PRO A 202 24.71 36.47 23.04
CA PRO A 202 25.22 37.67 22.39
C PRO A 202 26.71 37.91 22.71
N TYR A 203 27.48 38.19 21.66
CA TYR A 203 28.89 38.57 21.71
C TYR A 203 29.12 39.84 22.56
N GLY A 204 29.95 39.71 23.60
CA GLY A 204 30.70 40.80 24.24
C GLY A 204 32.14 40.88 23.70
N PRO A 205 32.86 42.00 23.90
CA PRO A 205 33.75 42.55 22.89
C PRO A 205 35.20 42.06 22.89
N ALA A 206 35.73 41.98 21.66
CA ALA A 206 37.09 42.22 21.16
C ALA A 206 38.30 42.10 22.12
N THR A 207 39.15 41.11 21.84
CA THR A 207 40.63 41.19 21.68
C THR A 207 40.99 39.97 20.80
N GLY A 208 41.89 39.93 19.82
CA GLY A 208 42.95 40.77 19.28
C GLY A 208 43.90 39.76 18.62
N GLY A 209 44.15 39.84 17.32
CA GLY A 209 45.01 38.83 16.67
C GLY A 209 44.99 38.88 15.15
N THR A 210 46.06 39.42 14.59
CA THR A 210 46.35 39.78 13.20
C THR A 210 46.57 38.61 12.23
N ALA A 211 46.44 38.96 10.93
CA ALA A 211 47.11 38.38 9.75
C ALA A 211 46.44 37.13 9.12
N ASN A 212 46.34 36.94 7.80
CA ASN A 212 46.93 37.65 6.68
C ASN A 212 46.11 37.45 5.38
N GLU A 213 46.33 38.39 4.48
CA GLU A 213 45.95 38.60 3.08
C GLU A 213 45.70 37.39 2.14
N GLY A 214 44.88 37.63 1.10
CA GLY A 214 45.16 37.04 -0.22
C GLY A 214 44.01 36.92 -1.25
N GLY A 215 43.59 38.05 -1.87
CA GLY A 215 43.05 38.15 -3.26
C GLY A 215 41.68 37.53 -3.57
N GLY A 216 40.74 38.13 -4.31
CA GLY A 216 40.79 39.26 -5.22
C GLY A 216 39.81 39.00 -6.38
N VAL A 217 38.66 39.69 -6.36
CA VAL A 217 37.89 40.28 -7.50
C VAL A 217 37.51 39.34 -8.68
N SER A 218 36.23 39.13 -9.01
CA SER A 218 35.46 40.06 -9.89
C SER A 218 33.95 39.74 -9.97
N ARG A 219 33.13 40.80 -9.90
CA ARG A 219 31.73 40.91 -10.39
C ARG A 219 31.74 41.61 -11.77
N PRO A 220 30.65 41.52 -12.57
CA PRO A 220 29.56 42.53 -12.57
C PRO A 220 28.16 41.86 -12.63
N SER A 221 27.10 42.26 -11.92
CA SER A 221 26.30 43.52 -11.87
C SER A 221 25.35 43.76 -13.06
N GLY A 222 24.04 43.89 -12.75
CA GLY A 222 22.95 44.47 -13.55
C GLY A 222 22.06 43.42 -14.24
N ASP A 223 20.72 43.47 -14.26
CA ASP A 223 19.75 44.43 -13.74
C ASP A 223 18.34 43.78 -13.77
N VAL A 224 17.41 44.39 -13.06
CA VAL A 224 16.00 44.01 -12.87
C VAL A 224 15.18 44.11 -14.16
N ALA A 225 14.39 43.08 -14.49
CA ALA A 225 13.14 43.26 -15.24
C ALA A 225 12.12 42.18 -14.85
N ARG A 226 11.02 42.63 -14.23
CA ARG A 226 9.75 41.90 -14.15
C ARG A 226 9.13 41.92 -15.54
N ASP A 227 8.82 40.76 -16.09
CA ASP A 227 7.67 40.66 -16.97
C ASP A 227 7.08 39.24 -16.94
N GLY A 228 5.76 39.19 -16.80
CA GLY A 228 5.01 37.96 -16.65
C GLY A 228 4.75 37.30 -18.00
N THR A 229 5.16 36.05 -18.16
CA THR A 229 4.49 35.10 -19.07
C THR A 229 4.80 33.67 -18.61
N PRO A 230 3.81 32.82 -18.32
CA PRO A 230 4.08 31.42 -17.98
C PRO A 230 4.49 30.66 -19.25
N SER A 231 5.77 30.30 -19.34
CA SER A 231 6.30 29.45 -20.40
C SER A 231 5.85 28.00 -20.22
N ARG A 232 4.79 27.64 -20.93
CA ARG A 232 4.51 26.34 -21.59
C ARG A 232 5.04 25.08 -20.89
N THR A 233 4.14 24.43 -20.14
CA THR A 233 4.25 23.06 -19.62
C THR A 233 4.71 22.08 -20.71
N GLU A 234 5.87 21.44 -20.53
CA GLU A 234 6.30 20.32 -21.36
C GLU A 234 5.31 19.17 -21.19
N ARG A 235 4.63 18.78 -22.28
CA ARG A 235 3.74 17.61 -22.30
C ARG A 235 4.60 16.36 -22.16
N ARG A 236 4.39 15.53 -21.13
CA ARG A 236 4.98 14.19 -21.07
C ARG A 236 4.61 13.43 -22.35
N SER A 237 5.62 12.96 -23.08
CA SER A 237 5.44 12.15 -24.27
C SER A 237 5.08 10.72 -23.90
N LEU A 238 4.12 10.13 -24.62
CA LEU A 238 3.88 8.68 -24.59
C LEU A 238 5.20 7.91 -24.78
N PRO A 239 5.35 6.70 -24.22
CA PRO A 239 6.45 5.79 -24.56
C PRO A 239 6.65 5.74 -26.08
N ALA A 240 7.90 5.67 -26.55
CA ALA A 240 8.21 5.71 -27.98
C ALA A 240 7.45 4.62 -28.77
N ALA A 241 7.22 3.45 -28.18
CA ALA A 241 6.42 2.37 -28.76
C ALA A 241 4.93 2.73 -28.96
N LEU A 242 4.41 3.69 -28.19
CA LEU A 242 3.05 4.23 -28.28
C LEU A 242 2.98 5.54 -29.09
N ALA A 243 4.07 5.93 -29.76
CA ALA A 243 4.05 7.09 -30.65
C ALA A 243 2.99 6.92 -31.74
N GLY A 244 2.13 7.92 -31.89
CA GLY A 244 1.04 7.91 -32.90
C GLY A 244 -0.18 7.06 -32.52
N VAL A 245 -0.20 6.43 -31.34
CA VAL A 245 -1.40 5.75 -30.84
C VAL A 245 -2.54 6.75 -30.67
N GLY A 246 -3.65 6.49 -31.35
CA GLY A 246 -4.83 7.35 -31.32
C GLY A 246 -5.86 6.91 -30.27
N ARG A 247 -6.68 7.88 -29.86
CA ARG A 247 -7.89 7.69 -29.02
C ARG A 247 -8.98 6.90 -29.75
N SER A 248 -10.03 6.52 -29.04
CA SER A 248 -11.22 5.97 -29.71
C SER A 248 -11.82 7.02 -30.64
N THR A 249 -12.49 6.58 -31.68
CA THR A 249 -13.08 7.43 -32.72
C THR A 249 -14.58 7.22 -32.82
N ASP A 250 -15.23 8.07 -33.62
CA ASP A 250 -16.66 7.95 -33.87
C ASP A 250 -16.98 6.70 -34.72
N PRO A 251 -18.02 5.91 -34.39
CA PRO A 251 -18.43 4.74 -35.16
C PRO A 251 -18.75 5.02 -36.65
N SER A 252 -19.05 6.25 -37.04
CA SER A 252 -19.27 6.66 -38.44
C SER A 252 -18.02 6.57 -39.31
N THR A 253 -16.83 6.41 -38.73
CA THR A 253 -15.57 6.18 -39.47
C THR A 253 -15.62 4.95 -40.37
N VAL A 254 -16.51 3.99 -40.10
CA VAL A 254 -16.80 2.85 -40.98
C VAL A 254 -17.26 3.27 -42.38
N ASN A 255 -17.81 4.47 -42.53
CA ASN A 255 -18.30 5.03 -43.78
C ASN A 255 -17.31 6.01 -44.44
N VAL A 256 -16.19 6.31 -43.78
CA VAL A 256 -15.18 7.26 -44.29
C VAL A 256 -14.19 6.51 -45.17
N ARG A 257 -14.24 6.73 -46.49
CA ARG A 257 -13.25 6.17 -47.42
C ARG A 257 -12.00 7.04 -47.47
N ARG A 258 -10.84 6.42 -47.29
CA ARG A 258 -9.52 7.02 -47.48
C ARG A 258 -8.57 5.97 -48.02
N ASP A 259 -8.28 6.04 -49.31
CA ASP A 259 -7.35 5.13 -49.96
C ASP A 259 -5.90 5.63 -49.76
N VAL A 260 -5.04 4.77 -49.23
CA VAL A 260 -3.60 5.02 -49.12
C VAL A 260 -2.93 4.44 -50.37
N PRO A 261 -2.24 5.23 -51.21
CA PRO A 261 -1.59 4.72 -52.42
C PRO A 261 -0.60 3.60 -52.12
N ARG A 262 -0.49 2.63 -53.03
CA ARG A 262 0.52 1.58 -52.92
C ARG A 262 1.88 2.16 -53.34
N VAL A 263 2.79 2.31 -52.39
CA VAL A 263 4.19 2.67 -52.65
C VAL A 263 5.00 1.37 -52.65
N GLY A 264 5.58 1.03 -53.81
CA GLY A 264 6.33 -0.21 -54.02
C GLY A 264 5.52 -1.48 -53.71
N GLU A 265 6.15 -2.45 -53.04
CA GLU A 265 5.53 -3.73 -52.71
C GLU A 265 4.93 -3.78 -51.29
N THR A 266 4.69 -2.63 -50.68
CA THR A 266 4.22 -2.54 -49.28
C THR A 266 2.82 -3.17 -49.11
N PRO A 267 2.66 -4.17 -48.21
CA PRO A 267 1.37 -4.82 -47.96
C PRO A 267 0.28 -3.85 -47.51
N ALA A 268 -0.98 -4.21 -47.74
CA ALA A 268 -2.12 -3.42 -47.27
C ALA A 268 -2.14 -3.29 -45.74
N SER A 269 -1.87 -4.38 -45.01
CA SER A 269 -1.82 -4.39 -43.55
C SER A 269 -0.84 -3.36 -42.98
N PHE A 270 0.26 -3.08 -43.68
CA PHE A 270 1.26 -2.09 -43.29
C PHE A 270 0.80 -0.67 -43.61
N ARG A 271 0.28 -0.45 -44.82
CA ARG A 271 -0.21 0.88 -45.25
C ARG A 271 -1.37 1.41 -44.41
N TYR A 272 -2.20 0.52 -43.89
CA TYR A 272 -3.41 0.86 -43.13
C TYR A 272 -3.26 0.62 -41.62
N ASN A 273 -2.07 0.26 -41.14
CA ASN A 273 -1.81 -0.07 -39.73
C ASN A 273 -2.77 -1.11 -39.17
N ASN A 274 -3.06 -2.16 -39.94
CA ASN A 274 -4.07 -3.17 -39.64
C ASN A 274 -3.46 -4.55 -39.88
N PRO A 275 -2.73 -5.11 -38.89
CA PRO A 275 -1.92 -6.31 -39.09
C PRO A 275 -2.74 -7.54 -39.51
N GLY A 276 -3.96 -7.71 -38.97
CA GLY A 276 -4.89 -8.76 -39.40
C GLY A 276 -5.68 -8.44 -40.67
N ALA A 277 -5.48 -7.28 -41.30
CA ALA A 277 -6.22 -6.84 -42.48
C ALA A 277 -7.76 -6.85 -42.31
N GLN A 278 -8.27 -6.59 -41.10
CA GLN A 278 -9.71 -6.64 -40.85
C GLN A 278 -10.50 -5.62 -41.68
N TYR A 279 -11.75 -5.98 -41.97
CA TYR A 279 -12.72 -5.07 -42.57
C TYR A 279 -13.12 -3.96 -41.60
N PRO A 280 -13.57 -2.79 -42.12
CA PRO A 280 -14.06 -1.72 -41.27
C PRO A 280 -15.36 -2.13 -40.57
N SER A 281 -15.48 -1.72 -39.31
CA SER A 281 -16.67 -1.96 -38.48
C SER A 281 -16.93 -0.79 -37.55
N ARG A 282 -18.14 -0.72 -36.97
CA ARG A 282 -18.47 0.29 -35.96
C ARG A 282 -17.71 0.03 -34.66
N GLU A 283 -17.49 -1.24 -34.33
CA GLU A 283 -16.80 -1.66 -33.10
C GLU A 283 -15.31 -1.32 -33.15
N ALA A 284 -14.67 -1.41 -34.32
CA ALA A 284 -13.26 -1.03 -34.50
C ALA A 284 -13.00 0.46 -34.20
N ALA A 285 -14.02 1.32 -34.23
CA ALA A 285 -13.87 2.72 -33.81
C ALA A 285 -13.49 2.86 -32.33
N ARG A 286 -13.87 1.91 -31.47
CA ARG A 286 -13.46 1.87 -30.05
C ARG A 286 -11.94 1.78 -29.88
N PHE A 287 -11.23 1.31 -30.90
CA PHE A 287 -9.79 1.17 -30.91
C PHE A 287 -9.11 2.16 -31.86
N GLY A 288 -9.84 3.19 -32.31
CA GLY A 288 -9.29 4.29 -33.08
C GLY A 288 -9.32 4.11 -34.59
N GLN A 289 -10.26 3.33 -35.16
CA GLN A 289 -10.45 3.29 -36.62
C GLN A 289 -10.72 4.70 -37.17
N ILE A 290 -9.94 5.17 -38.14
CA ILE A 290 -10.07 6.53 -38.68
C ILE A 290 -10.79 6.58 -40.04
N ALA A 291 -10.74 5.48 -40.80
CA ALA A 291 -11.31 5.37 -42.14
C ALA A 291 -11.28 3.90 -42.61
N TYR A 292 -11.66 3.66 -43.86
CA TYR A 292 -11.36 2.44 -44.59
C TYR A 292 -10.78 2.74 -45.97
N GLY A 293 -9.98 1.83 -46.51
CA GLY A 293 -9.52 1.85 -47.89
C GLY A 293 -10.08 0.69 -48.70
N VAL A 294 -9.97 0.78 -50.02
CA VAL A 294 -10.24 -0.30 -50.97
C VAL A 294 -8.91 -0.82 -51.52
N ILE A 295 -8.70 -2.13 -51.42
CA ILE A 295 -7.49 -2.82 -51.87
C ILE A 295 -7.81 -3.78 -53.03
N GLY A 296 -6.81 -4.53 -53.48
CA GLY A 296 -6.95 -5.46 -54.61
C GLY A 296 -8.16 -6.38 -54.46
N GLY A 297 -8.87 -6.64 -55.57
CA GLY A 297 -10.11 -7.42 -55.57
C GLY A 297 -11.35 -6.66 -55.07
N GLY A 298 -11.25 -5.35 -54.79
CA GLY A 298 -12.37 -4.53 -54.31
C GLY A 298 -12.66 -4.71 -52.81
N HIS A 299 -11.81 -5.42 -52.08
CA HIS A 299 -11.95 -5.67 -50.66
C HIS A 299 -11.68 -4.39 -49.84
N LYS A 300 -12.41 -4.22 -48.74
CA LYS A 300 -12.21 -3.10 -47.81
C LYS A 300 -11.22 -3.48 -46.71
N ILE A 301 -10.47 -2.50 -46.23
CA ILE A 301 -9.57 -2.64 -45.08
C ILE A 301 -9.76 -1.46 -44.14
N ALA A 302 -9.92 -1.71 -42.84
CA ALA A 302 -9.97 -0.67 -41.82
C ALA A 302 -8.61 0.02 -41.69
N ALA A 303 -8.62 1.34 -41.49
CA ALA A 303 -7.43 2.17 -41.34
C ALA A 303 -7.30 2.65 -39.89
N PHE A 304 -6.10 2.55 -39.32
CA PHE A 304 -5.79 2.96 -37.95
C PHE A 304 -4.65 3.98 -37.89
N PRO A 305 -4.60 4.85 -36.86
CA PRO A 305 -3.55 5.84 -36.69
C PRO A 305 -2.20 5.21 -36.32
N SER A 306 -2.21 4.04 -35.67
CA SER A 306 -1.00 3.26 -35.36
C SER A 306 -1.23 1.76 -35.51
N VAL A 307 -0.14 1.00 -35.66
CA VAL A 307 -0.17 -0.47 -35.71
C VAL A 307 -0.70 -1.10 -34.41
N VAL A 308 -0.50 -0.44 -33.27
CA VAL A 308 -1.01 -0.87 -31.95
C VAL A 308 -2.53 -0.79 -31.91
N ASN A 309 -3.11 0.31 -32.40
CA ASN A 309 -4.57 0.48 -32.52
C ASN A 309 -5.19 -0.63 -33.38
N GLY A 310 -4.58 -0.93 -34.54
CA GLY A 310 -5.08 -1.97 -35.44
C GLY A 310 -5.00 -3.36 -34.84
N ALA A 311 -3.88 -3.71 -34.19
CA ALA A 311 -3.74 -4.99 -33.51
C ALA A 311 -4.75 -5.18 -32.37
N ALA A 312 -4.96 -4.14 -31.55
CA ALA A 312 -5.97 -4.17 -30.49
C ALA A 312 -7.39 -4.42 -31.05
N ALA A 313 -7.71 -3.75 -32.15
CA ALA A 313 -8.97 -3.94 -32.85
C ALA A 313 -9.10 -5.35 -33.45
N ASN A 314 -8.00 -5.96 -33.94
CA ASN A 314 -8.00 -7.34 -34.44
C ASN A 314 -8.25 -8.35 -33.32
N PHE A 315 -7.66 -8.18 -32.12
CA PHE A 315 -7.95 -9.02 -30.96
C PHE A 315 -9.43 -8.97 -30.58
N ASP A 316 -10.00 -7.76 -30.53
CA ASP A 316 -11.42 -7.55 -30.24
C ASP A 316 -12.32 -8.22 -31.29
N LEU A 317 -11.95 -8.17 -32.58
CA LEU A 317 -12.69 -8.85 -33.64
C LEU A 317 -12.67 -10.37 -33.45
N LEU A 318 -11.51 -10.96 -33.19
CA LEU A 318 -11.38 -12.39 -32.92
C LEU A 318 -12.25 -12.79 -31.72
N TYR A 319 -12.16 -12.02 -30.64
CA TYR A 319 -12.88 -12.27 -29.39
C TYR A 319 -14.40 -12.22 -29.58
N ARG A 320 -14.92 -11.26 -30.34
CA ARG A 320 -16.38 -11.10 -30.50
C ARG A 320 -17.00 -11.99 -31.56
N ARG A 321 -16.25 -12.34 -32.62
CA ARG A 321 -16.85 -12.90 -33.85
C ARG A 321 -16.28 -14.25 -34.27
N TYR A 322 -15.19 -14.70 -33.65
CA TYR A 322 -14.50 -15.94 -34.03
C TYR A 322 -14.37 -16.95 -32.89
N THR A 323 -14.60 -16.54 -31.63
CA THR A 323 -14.61 -17.49 -30.51
C THR A 323 -15.72 -18.53 -30.67
N GLY A 324 -15.42 -19.78 -30.31
CA GLY A 324 -16.31 -20.93 -30.49
C GLY A 324 -16.24 -21.58 -31.87
N MET A 325 -15.43 -21.03 -32.79
CA MET A 325 -15.11 -21.66 -34.08
C MET A 325 -13.80 -22.43 -33.96
N THR A 326 -13.62 -23.48 -34.77
CA THR A 326 -12.28 -24.06 -34.95
C THR A 326 -11.37 -23.09 -35.72
N ILE A 327 -10.05 -23.25 -35.61
CA ILE A 327 -9.08 -22.47 -36.39
C ILE A 327 -9.36 -22.59 -37.90
N HIS A 328 -9.77 -23.76 -38.37
CA HIS A 328 -10.19 -23.98 -39.74
C HIS A 328 -11.41 -23.14 -40.14
N GLU A 329 -12.46 -23.14 -39.32
CA GLU A 329 -13.68 -22.37 -39.55
C GLU A 329 -13.43 -20.87 -39.50
N ALA A 330 -12.63 -20.43 -38.53
CA ALA A 330 -12.21 -19.05 -38.38
C ALA A 330 -11.41 -18.57 -39.60
N GLY A 331 -10.43 -19.35 -40.05
CA GLY A 331 -9.63 -19.06 -41.25
C GLY A 331 -10.50 -18.97 -42.51
N ARG A 332 -11.44 -19.91 -42.70
CA ARG A 332 -12.39 -19.91 -43.83
C ARG A 332 -13.27 -18.66 -43.84
N LYS A 333 -13.71 -18.20 -42.66
CA LYS A 333 -14.52 -16.99 -42.51
C LYS A 333 -13.69 -15.72 -42.74
N TRP A 334 -12.42 -15.72 -42.34
CA TRP A 334 -11.51 -14.58 -42.48
C TRP A 334 -11.09 -14.33 -43.93
N THR A 335 -10.77 -15.38 -44.70
CA THR A 335 -10.24 -15.26 -46.07
C THR A 335 -11.30 -15.27 -47.17
N GLY A 336 -12.54 -15.64 -46.87
CA GLY A 336 -13.65 -15.61 -47.83
C GLY A 336 -13.65 -16.69 -48.92
N ARG A 337 -12.57 -17.48 -49.11
CA ARG A 337 -12.53 -18.79 -49.83
C ARG A 337 -11.14 -19.47 -49.75
N ASN A 338 -11.17 -20.80 -49.93
CA ASN A 338 -10.16 -21.82 -49.60
C ASN A 338 -9.74 -21.77 -48.12
N ALA A 339 -10.21 -22.75 -47.36
CA ALA A 339 -9.86 -22.91 -45.96
C ALA A 339 -8.37 -23.18 -45.86
N PHE A 340 -7.70 -22.35 -45.10
CA PHE A 340 -6.28 -22.46 -44.81
C PHE A 340 -6.16 -22.07 -43.35
N GLY A 341 -5.57 -22.94 -42.53
CA GLY A 341 -5.39 -22.74 -41.09
C GLY A 341 -4.49 -21.56 -40.75
N VAL A 342 -4.43 -21.23 -39.47
CA VAL A 342 -3.44 -20.29 -38.95
C VAL A 342 -2.11 -21.04 -38.83
N PRO A 343 -1.00 -20.55 -39.43
CA PRO A 343 0.29 -21.25 -39.35
C PRO A 343 0.68 -21.57 -37.91
N GLY A 344 1.06 -22.83 -37.64
CA GLY A 344 1.46 -23.28 -36.31
C GLY A 344 0.32 -23.68 -35.36
N TYR A 345 -0.94 -23.68 -35.82
CA TYR A 345 -2.10 -24.09 -35.03
C TYR A 345 -2.81 -25.29 -35.66
N ASP A 346 -3.35 -26.18 -34.83
CA ASP A 346 -4.21 -27.29 -35.28
C ASP A 346 -5.54 -26.73 -35.82
N ASP A 347 -5.90 -27.14 -37.03
CA ASP A 347 -7.14 -26.75 -37.72
C ASP A 347 -8.40 -27.07 -36.89
N ASN A 348 -8.35 -28.11 -36.05
CA ASN A 348 -9.47 -28.52 -35.19
C ASN A 348 -9.49 -27.83 -33.83
N LEU A 349 -8.45 -27.08 -33.46
CA LEU A 349 -8.41 -26.34 -32.21
C LEU A 349 -9.54 -25.31 -32.18
N VAL A 350 -10.33 -25.30 -31.11
CA VAL A 350 -11.39 -24.30 -30.92
C VAL A 350 -10.76 -23.01 -30.39
N LEU A 351 -11.00 -21.90 -31.10
CA LEU A 351 -10.62 -20.58 -30.62
C LEU A 351 -11.50 -20.22 -29.42
N SER A 352 -10.92 -20.24 -28.22
CA SER A 352 -11.66 -19.93 -26.99
C SER A 352 -11.46 -18.46 -26.57
N GLN A 353 -12.33 -17.98 -25.67
CA GLN A 353 -12.14 -16.65 -25.08
C GLN A 353 -10.89 -16.63 -24.21
N GLU A 354 -10.63 -17.71 -23.48
CA GLU A 354 -9.48 -17.89 -22.60
C GLU A 354 -8.17 -17.72 -23.37
N MET A 355 -8.06 -18.35 -24.56
CA MET A 355 -6.90 -18.20 -25.45
C MET A 355 -6.65 -16.74 -25.86
N LEU A 356 -7.70 -15.94 -26.03
CA LEU A 356 -7.59 -14.53 -26.42
C LEU A 356 -7.37 -13.61 -25.21
N THR A 357 -7.81 -14.01 -24.02
CA THR A 357 -7.52 -13.30 -22.78
C THR A 357 -6.12 -13.57 -22.25
N ASP A 358 -5.57 -14.75 -22.53
CA ASP A 358 -4.18 -15.08 -22.28
C ASP A 358 -3.27 -14.34 -23.26
N ARG A 359 -2.33 -13.55 -22.72
CA ARG A 359 -1.52 -12.61 -23.51
C ARG A 359 -0.59 -13.33 -24.47
N GLU A 360 0.07 -14.40 -24.03
CA GLU A 360 1.03 -15.12 -24.86
C GLU A 360 0.32 -15.85 -26.00
N GLN A 361 -0.74 -16.59 -25.71
CA GLN A 361 -1.52 -17.31 -26.72
C GLN A 361 -2.19 -16.36 -27.72
N ALA A 362 -2.78 -15.27 -27.25
CA ALA A 362 -3.40 -14.27 -28.12
C ALA A 362 -2.37 -13.65 -29.06
N ILE A 363 -1.25 -13.15 -28.52
CA ILE A 363 -0.20 -12.51 -29.33
C ILE A 363 0.39 -13.50 -30.34
N ALA A 364 0.67 -14.74 -29.93
CA ALA A 364 1.17 -15.76 -30.85
C ALA A 364 0.20 -16.02 -32.01
N LEU A 365 -1.09 -16.12 -31.71
CA LEU A 365 -2.13 -16.37 -32.72
C LEU A 365 -2.25 -15.19 -33.69
N LEU A 366 -2.37 -13.97 -33.19
CA LEU A 366 -2.53 -12.79 -34.05
C LEU A 366 -1.25 -12.47 -34.83
N LYS A 367 -0.06 -12.76 -34.29
CA LYS A 367 1.19 -12.73 -35.07
C LYS A 367 1.12 -13.69 -36.24
N ALA A 368 0.75 -14.95 -36.03
CA ALA A 368 0.64 -15.94 -37.10
C ALA A 368 -0.37 -15.53 -38.19
N ILE A 369 -1.50 -14.93 -37.80
CA ILE A 369 -2.46 -14.33 -38.74
C ILE A 369 -1.80 -13.17 -39.52
N ALA A 370 -1.16 -12.23 -38.83
CA ALA A 370 -0.59 -11.03 -39.43
C ALA A 370 0.59 -11.32 -40.38
N GLU A 371 1.46 -12.29 -40.06
CA GLU A 371 2.54 -12.76 -40.93
C GLU A 371 1.99 -13.30 -42.25
N ARG A 372 0.88 -14.04 -42.16
CA ARG A 372 0.21 -14.59 -43.31
C ARG A 372 -0.46 -13.52 -44.16
N GLU A 373 -1.16 -12.56 -43.55
CA GLU A 373 -1.83 -11.46 -44.24
C GLU A 373 -0.85 -10.53 -44.98
N SER A 374 0.35 -10.33 -44.43
CA SER A 374 1.35 -9.48 -45.06
C SER A 374 2.20 -10.22 -46.11
N GLY A 375 2.39 -11.53 -45.94
CA GLY A 375 3.36 -12.33 -46.70
C GLY A 375 4.82 -11.88 -46.52
N ARG A 376 5.09 -10.98 -45.56
CA ARG A 376 6.39 -10.32 -45.33
C ARG A 376 6.73 -10.13 -43.84
N GLY A 377 6.02 -10.81 -42.94
CA GLY A 377 6.22 -10.71 -41.49
C GLY A 377 5.33 -9.66 -40.80
N VAL A 378 5.65 -9.33 -39.55
CA VAL A 378 4.88 -8.38 -38.72
C VAL A 378 5.62 -7.07 -38.53
N ASN A 379 4.88 -5.96 -38.46
CA ASN A 379 5.43 -4.61 -38.24
C ASN A 379 5.11 -4.06 -36.85
N LEU A 380 5.32 -4.89 -35.82
CA LEU A 380 5.12 -4.54 -34.42
C LEU A 380 6.28 -5.11 -33.60
N THR A 381 6.84 -4.30 -32.71
CA THR A 381 7.80 -4.76 -31.70
C THR A 381 7.11 -5.63 -30.66
N SER A 382 7.86 -6.44 -29.90
CA SER A 382 7.29 -7.23 -28.79
C SER A 382 6.54 -6.36 -27.77
N GLU A 383 7.05 -5.16 -27.52
CA GLU A 383 6.43 -4.17 -26.65
C GLU A 383 5.10 -3.65 -27.23
N GLN A 384 5.05 -3.35 -28.54
CA GLN A 384 3.82 -2.92 -29.22
C GLN A 384 2.76 -4.01 -29.25
N TRP A 385 3.15 -5.29 -29.38
CA TRP A 385 2.22 -6.42 -29.27
C TRP A 385 1.60 -6.51 -27.87
N ARG A 386 2.40 -6.32 -26.82
CA ARG A 386 1.92 -6.28 -25.44
C ARG A 386 0.92 -5.13 -25.25
N TYR A 387 1.27 -3.92 -25.68
CA TYR A 387 0.38 -2.76 -25.58
C TYR A 387 -0.92 -2.92 -26.38
N ALA A 388 -0.88 -3.55 -27.55
CA ALA A 388 -2.08 -3.83 -28.33
C ALA A 388 -3.02 -4.81 -27.61
N HIS A 389 -2.46 -5.85 -26.96
CA HIS A 389 -3.25 -6.79 -26.16
C HIS A 389 -3.82 -6.11 -24.91
N GLU A 390 -3.04 -5.28 -24.22
CA GLU A 390 -3.50 -4.48 -23.08
C GLU A 390 -4.62 -3.51 -23.47
N MET A 391 -4.52 -2.88 -24.64
CA MET A 391 -5.57 -2.01 -25.18
C MET A 391 -6.86 -2.80 -25.44
N PHE A 392 -6.75 -3.97 -26.06
CA PHE A 392 -7.87 -4.90 -26.22
C PHE A 392 -8.52 -5.26 -24.87
N ARG A 393 -7.71 -5.64 -23.87
CA ARG A 393 -8.19 -5.97 -22.51
C ARG A 393 -8.84 -4.77 -21.81
N SER A 394 -8.39 -3.56 -22.12
CA SER A 394 -8.98 -2.30 -21.67
C SER A 394 -10.31 -1.96 -22.36
N ARG A 395 -10.68 -2.72 -23.41
CA ARG A 395 -11.92 -2.58 -24.18
C ARG A 395 -12.05 -1.31 -25.03
N SER A 396 -11.14 -0.35 -24.94
CA SER A 396 -11.08 0.80 -25.85
C SER A 396 -9.69 1.45 -25.82
N ALA A 397 -9.38 2.22 -26.87
CA ALA A 397 -8.17 3.03 -26.93
C ALA A 397 -8.18 4.15 -25.88
N ASP A 398 -9.34 4.73 -25.55
CA ASP A 398 -9.41 5.74 -24.48
C ASP A 398 -9.17 5.15 -23.10
N ALA A 399 -9.77 4.00 -22.78
CA ALA A 399 -9.55 3.34 -21.50
C ALA A 399 -8.09 2.88 -21.34
N PHE A 400 -7.45 2.52 -22.45
CA PHE A 400 -6.01 2.23 -22.49
C PHE A 400 -5.16 3.49 -22.30
N LEU A 401 -5.40 4.54 -23.09
CA LEU A 401 -4.63 5.79 -23.03
C LEU A 401 -4.85 6.57 -21.72
N ALA A 402 -6.00 6.40 -21.07
CA ALA A 402 -6.26 6.92 -19.73
C ALA A 402 -5.23 6.39 -18.72
N ARG A 403 -4.72 5.16 -18.91
CA ARG A 403 -3.66 4.56 -18.07
C ARG A 403 -2.28 5.21 -18.28
N TYR A 404 -2.09 5.96 -19.38
CA TYR A 404 -0.84 6.67 -19.72
C TYR A 404 -0.96 8.19 -19.63
N GLY A 405 -2.04 8.71 -19.02
CA GLY A 405 -2.13 10.12 -18.66
C GLY A 405 -2.50 11.05 -19.82
N ALA A 406 -3.49 10.70 -20.64
CA ALA A 406 -4.15 11.68 -21.49
C ALA A 406 -5.43 12.20 -20.81
N ASP A 407 -5.27 13.17 -19.91
CA ASP A 407 -6.00 14.41 -20.09
C ASP A 407 -5.09 15.63 -19.94
N VAL A 408 -5.35 16.57 -20.84
CA VAL A 408 -4.63 17.81 -21.03
C VAL A 408 -4.85 18.67 -19.80
N GLY A 409 -3.76 19.03 -19.10
CA GLY A 409 -3.78 20.09 -18.10
C GLY A 409 -4.71 19.85 -16.91
N ARG A 410 -4.24 19.09 -15.93
CA ARG A 410 -4.42 19.44 -14.53
C ARG A 410 -3.11 19.14 -13.81
N ALA A 411 -2.56 20.15 -13.13
CA ALA A 411 -1.77 19.91 -11.93
C ALA A 411 -2.56 18.92 -11.07
N ILE A 412 -1.87 17.94 -10.50
CA ILE A 412 -2.43 16.84 -9.72
C ILE A 412 -3.56 17.36 -8.83
N ALA A 413 -4.81 17.14 -9.26
CA ALA A 413 -5.84 16.92 -8.27
C ALA A 413 -5.65 15.44 -7.91
N PRO A 414 -5.50 15.10 -6.62
CA PRO A 414 -5.46 13.70 -6.21
C PRO A 414 -6.62 12.96 -6.85
N VAL A 415 -6.31 11.93 -7.63
CA VAL A 415 -7.32 10.93 -7.90
C VAL A 415 -7.46 10.17 -6.59
N ARG A 416 -8.42 10.57 -5.75
CA ARG A 416 -8.97 9.66 -4.75
C ARG A 416 -9.43 8.42 -5.52
N PRO A 417 -9.13 7.19 -5.06
CA PRO A 417 -9.82 6.02 -5.58
C PRO A 417 -11.33 6.29 -5.55
N ASP A 418 -12.07 5.91 -6.60
CA ASP A 418 -13.54 6.00 -6.57
C ASP A 418 -14.05 5.15 -5.39
N GLY A 419 -14.37 5.81 -4.27
CA GLY A 419 -14.68 5.19 -2.98
C GLY A 419 -14.76 6.23 -1.86
N ALA A 420 -15.43 5.90 -0.75
CA ALA A 420 -15.37 6.74 0.45
C ALA A 420 -13.89 6.84 0.90
N PRO A 421 -13.43 7.99 1.41
CA PRO A 421 -12.06 8.14 1.86
C PRO A 421 -11.71 7.12 2.97
N ASP A 422 -10.52 6.52 2.89
CA ASP A 422 -9.99 5.59 3.90
C ASP A 422 -9.37 6.36 5.08
N GLU A 423 -10.13 7.29 5.63
CA GLU A 423 -9.66 8.37 6.51
C GLU A 423 -8.90 7.88 7.73
N LEU A 424 -9.32 6.73 8.25
CA LEU A 424 -8.71 6.09 9.40
C LEU A 424 -7.38 5.43 9.03
N LEU A 425 -7.35 4.64 7.96
CA LEU A 425 -6.16 3.89 7.55
C LEU A 425 -5.03 4.83 7.11
N GLU A 426 -5.35 5.94 6.43
CA GLU A 426 -4.39 6.98 6.05
C GLU A 426 -3.61 7.52 7.27
N VAL A 427 -4.33 7.78 8.36
CA VAL A 427 -3.77 8.28 9.61
C VAL A 427 -2.99 7.17 10.33
N LEU A 428 -3.57 5.99 10.49
CA LEU A 428 -2.95 4.88 11.20
C LEU A 428 -1.62 4.44 10.57
N LEU A 429 -1.53 4.37 9.23
CA LEU A 429 -0.28 4.04 8.54
C LEU A 429 0.81 5.10 8.78
N THR A 430 0.41 6.37 8.78
CA THR A 430 1.31 7.50 9.01
C THR A 430 1.83 7.50 10.44
N GLU A 431 0.93 7.34 11.42
CA GLU A 431 1.27 7.25 12.84
C GLU A 431 2.16 6.05 13.15
N ALA A 432 1.87 4.87 12.57
CA ALA A 432 2.70 3.68 12.73
C ALA A 432 4.13 3.91 12.22
N CYS A 433 4.27 4.57 11.07
CA CYS A 433 5.58 4.93 10.52
C CYS A 433 6.32 5.93 11.43
N GLU A 434 5.64 6.99 11.88
CA GLU A 434 6.23 8.01 12.76
C GLU A 434 6.67 7.42 14.12
N LYS A 435 5.83 6.59 14.73
CA LYS A 435 6.11 5.90 16.00
C LYS A 435 7.32 4.97 15.89
N ALA A 436 7.48 4.32 14.73
CA ALA A 436 8.64 3.49 14.43
C ALA A 436 9.90 4.29 14.03
N GLY A 437 9.80 5.62 13.92
CA GLY A 437 10.89 6.50 13.52
C GLY A 437 11.24 6.41 12.03
N TYR A 438 10.30 5.97 11.19
CA TYR A 438 10.47 5.83 9.76
C TYR A 438 10.30 7.15 9.02
N GLU A 439 11.09 7.35 7.97
CA GLU A 439 11.04 8.56 7.16
C GLU A 439 9.83 8.54 6.22
N LEU A 440 9.04 9.61 6.25
CA LEU A 440 7.92 9.83 5.33
C LEU A 440 8.20 11.05 4.47
N ASP A 441 8.13 10.84 3.16
CA ASP A 441 8.30 11.88 2.15
C ASP A 441 6.98 12.63 1.97
N ARG A 442 7.00 13.95 2.18
CA ARG A 442 5.78 14.79 2.31
C ARG A 442 5.65 15.86 1.23
N GLY A 443 6.58 15.93 0.30
CA GLY A 443 6.53 16.84 -0.83
C GLY A 443 5.30 16.57 -1.71
N GLU A 444 4.84 17.61 -2.41
CA GLU A 444 3.67 17.49 -3.27
C GLU A 444 3.89 16.44 -4.36
N GLY A 445 3.05 15.39 -4.35
CA GLY A 445 3.14 14.28 -5.29
C GLY A 445 4.19 13.20 -4.94
N GLU A 446 4.96 13.37 -3.86
CA GLU A 446 5.81 12.31 -3.33
C GLU A 446 4.95 11.19 -2.74
N ILE A 447 5.35 9.96 -3.01
CA ILE A 447 4.65 8.77 -2.53
C ILE A 447 5.51 7.95 -1.56
N ASN A 448 4.84 7.30 -0.62
CA ASN A 448 5.40 6.38 0.34
C ASN A 448 4.80 4.99 0.07
N VAL A 449 5.65 4.00 -0.20
CA VAL A 449 5.20 2.62 -0.39
C VAL A 449 5.16 1.94 0.97
N VAL A 450 3.99 1.45 1.37
CA VAL A 450 3.80 0.77 2.66
C VAL A 450 3.11 -0.56 2.42
N TYR A 451 3.70 -1.63 2.94
CA TYR A 451 3.05 -2.94 3.05
C TYR A 451 2.71 -3.21 4.50
N VAL A 452 1.54 -3.80 4.71
CA VAL A 452 1.10 -4.24 6.03
C VAL A 452 0.70 -5.70 5.95
N GLU A 453 1.42 -6.53 6.69
CA GLU A 453 1.17 -7.96 6.80
C GLU A 453 -0.02 -8.22 7.73
N GLY A 454 -0.92 -9.12 7.31
CA GLY A 454 -2.09 -9.53 8.07
C GLY A 454 -3.22 -8.50 8.12
N MET A 455 -3.44 -7.72 7.06
CA MET A 455 -4.49 -6.68 7.02
C MET A 455 -5.35 -6.72 5.75
N ASN A 456 -6.67 -6.65 5.95
CA ASN A 456 -7.66 -6.60 4.89
C ASN A 456 -7.70 -5.22 4.20
N GLU A 457 -8.31 -5.15 3.01
CA GLU A 457 -8.44 -3.88 2.26
C GLU A 457 -9.26 -2.81 2.98
N ASP A 458 -10.12 -3.20 3.94
CA ASP A 458 -10.88 -2.27 4.78
C ASP A 458 -10.09 -1.76 6.00
N GLY A 459 -8.83 -2.19 6.16
CA GLY A 459 -7.95 -1.83 7.28
C GLY A 459 -8.14 -2.65 8.54
N SER A 460 -9.00 -3.68 8.53
CA SER A 460 -9.14 -4.62 9.65
C SER A 460 -8.01 -5.67 9.67
N PRO A 461 -7.48 -6.06 10.84
CA PRO A 461 -6.53 -7.15 10.93
C PRO A 461 -7.20 -8.48 10.54
N ASN A 462 -6.43 -9.41 9.99
CA ASN A 462 -6.84 -10.79 9.76
C ASN A 462 -5.93 -11.78 10.52
N ASN A 463 -6.16 -13.07 10.33
CA ASN A 463 -5.48 -14.15 11.05
C ASN A 463 -4.09 -14.50 10.50
N ASP A 464 -3.60 -13.73 9.53
CA ASP A 464 -2.33 -13.92 8.88
C ASP A 464 -2.10 -15.35 8.33
N GLU A 465 -3.07 -15.88 7.58
CA GLU A 465 -3.01 -17.27 7.10
C GLU A 465 -1.91 -17.45 6.04
N PRO A 466 -1.01 -18.44 6.19
CA PRO A 466 0.08 -18.65 5.26
C PRO A 466 -0.42 -19.06 3.86
N ASN A 467 0.35 -18.69 2.83
CA ASN A 467 0.03 -18.95 1.41
C ASN A 467 -1.24 -18.23 0.90
N VAL A 468 -1.62 -17.12 1.53
CA VAL A 468 -2.76 -16.29 1.11
C VAL A 468 -2.28 -14.89 0.69
N PHE A 469 -2.99 -14.26 -0.24
CA PHE A 469 -2.91 -12.82 -0.45
C PHE A 469 -3.82 -12.14 0.58
N ASN A 470 -3.31 -11.94 1.79
CA ASN A 470 -4.01 -11.40 2.96
C ASN A 470 -3.33 -10.14 3.52
N ASP A 471 -2.38 -9.58 2.77
CA ASP A 471 -1.68 -8.35 3.14
C ASP A 471 -2.20 -7.17 2.34
N LEU A 472 -1.82 -5.98 2.78
CA LEU A 472 -2.19 -4.74 2.13
C LEU A 472 -0.97 -4.00 1.59
N ARG A 473 -0.97 -3.72 0.28
CA ARG A 473 -0.03 -2.79 -0.36
C ARG A 473 -0.67 -1.43 -0.51
N CYS A 474 -0.03 -0.39 0.02
CA CYS A 474 -0.51 0.99 0.00
C CYS A 474 0.51 1.94 -0.65
N LEU A 475 -0.01 2.97 -1.30
CA LEU A 475 0.71 4.20 -1.64
C LEU A 475 0.09 5.35 -0.84
N VAL A 476 0.89 5.99 0.01
CA VAL A 476 0.48 7.12 0.83
C VAL A 476 1.19 8.39 0.34
N GLY A 477 0.41 9.43 0.04
CA GLY A 477 0.91 10.75 -0.33
C GLY A 477 0.51 11.80 0.71
N PHE A 478 1.05 13.01 0.57
CA PHE A 478 0.73 14.14 1.45
C PHE A 478 0.20 15.34 0.66
N ARG A 479 -0.82 16.01 1.20
CA ARG A 479 -1.28 17.32 0.73
C ARG A 479 -1.51 18.23 1.91
N ASP A 480 -0.91 19.42 1.87
CA ASP A 480 -1.00 20.39 2.97
C ASP A 480 -0.63 19.77 4.34
N GLY A 481 0.29 18.82 4.34
CA GLY A 481 0.72 18.06 5.52
C GLY A 481 -0.14 16.83 5.86
N ALA A 482 -1.34 16.70 5.28
CA ALA A 482 -2.27 15.60 5.58
C ALA A 482 -1.99 14.36 4.73
N PRO A 483 -1.94 13.16 5.32
CA PRO A 483 -1.83 11.94 4.55
C PRO A 483 -3.11 11.68 3.76
N PHE A 484 -2.97 11.12 2.56
CA PHE A 484 -4.09 10.60 1.78
C PHE A 484 -3.68 9.34 1.01
N MET A 485 -4.65 8.45 0.81
CA MET A 485 -4.45 7.20 0.10
C MET A 485 -4.39 7.47 -1.41
N VAL A 486 -3.23 7.20 -2.01
CA VAL A 486 -3.00 7.29 -3.46
C VAL A 486 -3.48 6.01 -4.15
N GLY A 487 -3.33 4.86 -3.49
CA GLY A 487 -3.87 3.59 -3.95
C GLY A 487 -3.59 2.46 -2.96
N LYS A 488 -4.45 1.45 -2.96
CA LYS A 488 -4.31 0.25 -2.13
C LYS A 488 -4.70 -1.01 -2.91
N TRP A 489 -4.04 -2.12 -2.64
CA TRP A 489 -4.30 -3.40 -3.31
C TRP A 489 -4.02 -4.57 -2.37
N ASN A 490 -4.86 -5.60 -2.47
CA ASN A 490 -4.55 -6.91 -1.90
C ASN A 490 -3.19 -7.44 -2.38
N ALA A 491 -2.39 -7.91 -1.43
CA ALA A 491 -0.99 -8.27 -1.63
C ALA A 491 -0.58 -9.43 -0.73
N THR A 492 0.70 -9.79 -0.82
CA THR A 492 1.42 -10.63 0.14
C THR A 492 2.86 -10.13 0.28
N THR A 493 3.41 -10.20 1.48
CA THR A 493 4.82 -10.01 1.81
C THR A 493 5.53 -11.34 2.11
N GLU A 494 4.77 -12.43 2.00
CA GLU A 494 5.16 -13.78 2.37
C GLU A 494 5.44 -14.68 1.15
N PRO A 495 6.19 -15.78 1.33
CA PRO A 495 6.36 -16.82 0.33
C PRO A 495 5.12 -17.71 0.21
N GLY A 496 4.89 -18.25 -0.98
CA GLY A 496 3.90 -19.31 -1.16
C GLY A 496 4.42 -20.68 -0.71
N PHE A 497 3.52 -21.61 -0.38
CA PHE A 497 3.86 -22.99 0.00
C PHE A 497 4.73 -23.70 -1.04
N TYR A 498 4.63 -23.29 -2.30
CA TYR A 498 5.49 -23.81 -3.35
C TYR A 498 6.98 -23.63 -3.01
N TYR A 499 7.40 -22.47 -2.50
CA TYR A 499 8.80 -22.20 -2.17
C TYR A 499 9.14 -22.47 -0.72
N ASP A 500 8.15 -22.44 0.17
CA ASP A 500 8.41 -22.62 1.59
C ASP A 500 8.42 -24.11 2.01
N ARG A 501 7.48 -24.89 1.47
CA ARG A 501 7.30 -26.31 1.79
C ARG A 501 7.78 -27.24 0.67
N ASP A 502 7.30 -27.00 -0.55
CA ASP A 502 7.36 -28.01 -1.62
C ASP A 502 8.70 -27.96 -2.41
N HIS A 503 9.24 -26.78 -2.66
CA HIS A 503 10.43 -26.52 -3.48
C HIS A 503 11.32 -25.41 -2.86
N PRO A 504 11.91 -25.65 -1.67
CA PRO A 504 12.78 -24.68 -1.02
C PRO A 504 13.98 -24.33 -1.89
N MET A 505 14.13 -23.03 -2.15
CA MET A 505 15.25 -22.51 -2.96
C MET A 505 16.57 -22.50 -2.19
N ARG A 506 16.49 -22.49 -0.85
CA ARG A 506 17.63 -22.51 0.07
C ARG A 506 17.34 -23.47 1.22
N ARG A 507 18.39 -24.06 1.77
CA ARG A 507 18.26 -25.02 2.88
C ARG A 507 17.78 -24.32 4.15
N GLU A 508 18.08 -23.04 4.26
CA GLU A 508 17.77 -22.15 5.37
C GLU A 508 16.30 -21.69 5.39
N GLY A 509 15.51 -21.98 4.35
CA GLY A 509 14.10 -21.57 4.25
C GLY A 509 13.85 -20.44 3.26
N ALA A 510 12.57 -20.18 2.97
CA ALA A 510 12.17 -19.06 2.12
C ALA A 510 12.53 -17.72 2.79
N ALA A 511 12.64 -16.66 1.97
CA ALA A 511 12.89 -15.32 2.52
C ALA A 511 11.58 -14.71 3.02
N ARG A 512 11.57 -14.19 4.24
CA ARG A 512 10.56 -13.23 4.72
C ARG A 512 11.26 -11.94 5.05
N ILE A 513 10.89 -10.82 4.43
CA ILE A 513 11.54 -9.53 4.73
C ILE A 513 11.25 -9.19 6.20
N LYS A 514 12.29 -8.85 6.96
CA LYS A 514 12.14 -8.39 8.33
C LYS A 514 11.39 -7.07 8.34
N PHE A 515 10.41 -6.91 9.23
CA PHE A 515 9.69 -5.65 9.40
C PHE A 515 10.66 -4.48 9.59
N GLY A 516 10.38 -3.38 8.90
CA GLY A 516 11.36 -2.31 8.75
C GLY A 516 11.08 -1.41 7.57
N GLN A 517 11.96 -0.43 7.38
CA GLN A 517 11.93 0.48 6.26
C GLN A 517 13.24 0.37 5.47
N TYR A 518 13.14 0.12 4.16
CA TYR A 518 14.30 -0.11 3.30
C TYR A 518 14.24 0.79 2.07
N LYS A 519 15.36 1.45 1.76
CA LYS A 519 15.54 2.20 0.51
C LYS A 519 16.25 1.31 -0.50
N ALA A 520 15.50 0.40 -1.12
CA ALA A 520 16.09 -0.74 -1.82
C ALA A 520 15.50 -1.08 -3.19
N TRP A 521 14.51 -0.33 -3.71
CA TRP A 521 13.88 -0.68 -4.99
C TRP A 521 13.88 0.44 -6.01
N ARG A 522 14.14 0.13 -7.28
CA ARG A 522 13.99 1.08 -8.40
C ARG A 522 13.04 0.55 -9.45
N VAL A 523 12.52 1.41 -10.33
CA VAL A 523 11.77 0.94 -11.50
C VAL A 523 12.67 0.09 -12.40
N GLY A 524 12.23 -1.12 -12.71
CA GLY A 524 12.93 -2.07 -13.57
C GLY A 524 11.99 -3.15 -14.10
N MET A 525 12.53 -4.26 -14.59
CA MET A 525 11.75 -5.35 -15.18
C MET A 525 11.83 -6.61 -14.32
N HIS A 526 10.69 -7.13 -13.88
CA HIS A 526 10.64 -8.45 -13.23
C HIS A 526 10.82 -9.53 -14.30
N LYS A 527 11.91 -10.30 -14.21
CA LYS A 527 12.28 -11.39 -15.14
C LYS A 527 12.39 -10.99 -16.62
N GLY A 528 12.42 -9.68 -16.93
CA GLY A 528 12.36 -9.17 -18.30
C GLY A 528 10.95 -9.08 -18.90
N ASP A 529 9.91 -9.43 -18.13
CA ASP A 529 8.56 -9.63 -18.65
C ASP A 529 7.67 -8.38 -18.53
N TYR A 530 7.67 -7.73 -17.37
CA TYR A 530 6.87 -6.54 -17.09
C TYR A 530 7.52 -5.63 -16.03
N GLU A 531 7.10 -4.38 -16.00
CA GLU A 531 7.65 -3.37 -15.09
C GLU A 531 7.34 -3.71 -13.62
N ALA A 532 8.32 -3.51 -12.76
CA ALA A 532 8.23 -3.77 -11.33
C ALA A 532 9.18 -2.82 -10.59
N LEU A 533 9.05 -2.76 -9.26
CA LEU A 533 10.09 -2.21 -8.41
C LEU A 533 11.11 -3.32 -8.12
N VAL A 534 12.30 -3.24 -8.72
CA VAL A 534 13.33 -4.28 -8.60
C VAL A 534 14.32 -3.95 -7.49
N GLN A 535 14.74 -4.97 -6.75
CA GLN A 535 15.73 -4.81 -5.69
C GLN A 535 17.07 -4.33 -6.26
N VAL A 536 17.67 -3.33 -5.63
CA VAL A 536 18.96 -2.75 -6.01
C VAL A 536 19.84 -2.37 -4.81
N SER A 537 19.37 -2.63 -3.59
CA SER A 537 20.11 -2.39 -2.36
C SER A 537 19.75 -3.44 -1.32
N ASP A 538 20.46 -3.38 -0.19
CA ASP A 538 20.31 -4.29 0.91
C ASP A 538 18.89 -4.29 1.50
N VAL A 539 18.37 -5.49 1.73
CA VAL A 539 17.22 -5.76 2.59
C VAL A 539 17.60 -6.84 3.59
N THR A 540 16.97 -6.85 4.76
CA THR A 540 17.16 -7.91 5.75
C THR A 540 16.00 -8.89 5.66
N VAL A 541 16.30 -10.18 5.57
CA VAL A 541 15.31 -11.26 5.55
C VAL A 541 15.52 -12.21 6.73
N CYS A 542 14.42 -12.67 7.31
CA CYS A 542 14.38 -13.85 8.17
C CYS A 542 14.28 -15.09 7.30
N ARG A 543 15.07 -16.11 7.63
CA ARG A 543 15.10 -17.40 6.92
C ARG A 543 14.50 -18.47 7.82
N ASP A 544 13.33 -18.94 7.38
CA ASP A 544 12.46 -19.87 8.11
C ASP A 544 13.01 -21.29 8.09
N LEU A 545 14.06 -21.50 8.90
CA LEU A 545 14.78 -22.76 8.97
C LEU A 545 13.97 -23.82 9.72
N ASN A 546 13.20 -23.40 10.73
CA ASN A 546 12.34 -24.26 11.54
C ASN A 546 10.97 -24.52 10.89
N ARG A 547 10.62 -23.78 9.82
CA ARG A 547 9.39 -23.96 9.01
C ARG A 547 8.12 -23.73 9.81
N ASP A 548 8.17 -22.85 10.79
CA ASP A 548 6.99 -22.44 11.54
C ASP A 548 6.26 -21.26 10.88
N MET A 549 6.84 -20.71 9.80
CA MET A 549 6.32 -19.60 9.02
C MET A 549 6.34 -18.27 9.79
N GLU A 550 7.05 -18.19 10.91
CA GLU A 550 7.19 -16.99 11.72
C GLU A 550 8.59 -16.37 11.55
N ARG A 551 8.70 -15.06 11.77
CA ARG A 551 10.01 -14.36 11.79
C ARG A 551 10.76 -14.54 13.13
N VAL A 552 10.08 -15.01 14.17
CA VAL A 552 10.58 -14.99 15.54
C VAL A 552 11.53 -16.15 15.78
N GLY A 553 12.79 -15.84 16.10
CA GLY A 553 13.82 -16.86 16.34
C GLY A 553 14.56 -17.31 15.08
N ASP A 554 14.17 -16.80 13.91
CA ASP A 554 14.84 -17.04 12.64
C ASP A 554 16.18 -16.33 12.51
N MET A 555 17.04 -16.89 11.65
CA MET A 555 18.31 -16.27 11.30
C MET A 555 18.09 -15.10 10.33
N GLU A 556 18.61 -13.94 10.70
CA GLU A 556 18.62 -12.75 9.84
C GLU A 556 19.75 -12.82 8.81
N HIS A 557 19.45 -12.44 7.57
CA HIS A 557 20.42 -12.31 6.49
C HIS A 557 20.16 -11.01 5.73
N THR A 558 21.17 -10.15 5.64
CA THR A 558 21.12 -8.89 4.90
C THR A 558 21.90 -9.00 3.59
N GLY A 559 21.32 -8.53 2.49
CA GLY A 559 21.99 -8.48 1.18
C GLY A 559 21.12 -7.85 0.09
N ASP A 560 21.75 -7.55 -1.04
CA ASP A 560 21.19 -6.89 -2.22
C ASP A 560 20.89 -7.85 -3.39
N ASP A 561 21.32 -9.10 -3.29
CA ASP A 561 21.32 -10.10 -4.37
C ASP A 561 20.16 -11.11 -4.29
N PHE A 562 19.19 -10.89 -3.41
CA PHE A 562 18.07 -11.82 -3.23
C PHE A 562 17.07 -11.82 -4.41
N GLY A 563 17.02 -10.75 -5.19
CA GLY A 563 16.05 -10.59 -6.28
C GLY A 563 14.61 -10.40 -5.80
N ILE A 564 14.44 -9.83 -4.60
CA ILE A 564 13.15 -9.56 -3.96
C ILE A 564 12.50 -8.34 -4.59
N ASN A 565 11.70 -8.57 -5.64
CA ASN A 565 11.04 -7.50 -6.39
C ASN A 565 9.65 -7.19 -5.81
N GLN A 566 9.13 -6.00 -6.09
CA GLN A 566 7.71 -5.68 -5.91
C GLN A 566 6.98 -5.79 -7.24
N HIS A 567 6.22 -6.86 -7.42
CA HIS A 567 5.66 -7.26 -8.72
C HIS A 567 4.20 -7.75 -8.61
N GLY A 568 3.61 -8.14 -9.75
CA GLY A 568 2.24 -8.63 -9.83
C GLY A 568 2.12 -10.14 -9.57
N GLY A 569 1.00 -10.57 -9.00
CA GLY A 569 0.73 -11.94 -8.57
C GLY A 569 0.16 -12.86 -9.65
N TYR A 570 0.23 -12.46 -10.93
CA TYR A 570 -0.25 -13.24 -12.08
C TYR A 570 -1.74 -13.59 -12.01
N ASP A 571 -2.54 -12.73 -11.37
CA ASP A 571 -3.98 -12.94 -11.17
C ASP A 571 -4.31 -14.29 -10.49
N ARG A 572 -3.41 -14.76 -9.62
CA ARG A 572 -3.62 -15.96 -8.82
C ARG A 572 -4.82 -15.80 -7.87
N PRO A 573 -5.49 -16.91 -7.51
CA PRO A 573 -6.56 -16.87 -6.53
C PRO A 573 -6.04 -16.35 -5.19
N GLN A 574 -6.90 -15.65 -4.46
CA GLN A 574 -6.52 -15.02 -3.19
C GLN A 574 -5.98 -16.02 -2.16
N GLY A 575 -6.57 -17.23 -2.08
CA GLY A 575 -6.15 -18.26 -1.14
C GLY A 575 -4.96 -19.13 -1.59
N ASP A 576 -4.26 -18.78 -2.67
CA ASP A 576 -3.06 -19.52 -3.09
C ASP A 576 -2.04 -18.63 -3.81
N ILE A 577 -0.98 -18.23 -3.09
CA ILE A 577 0.18 -17.52 -3.64
C ILE A 577 0.89 -18.38 -4.69
N GLY A 578 0.94 -19.69 -4.51
CA GLY A 578 1.62 -20.63 -5.39
C GLY A 578 3.06 -20.19 -5.71
N LYS A 579 3.36 -20.02 -6.99
CA LYS A 579 4.71 -19.64 -7.48
C LYS A 579 4.96 -18.13 -7.55
N ALA A 580 4.01 -17.31 -7.10
CA ALA A 580 4.12 -15.86 -7.28
C ALA A 580 5.20 -15.25 -6.40
N SER A 581 5.40 -15.72 -5.16
CA SER A 581 6.37 -15.16 -4.23
C SER A 581 7.25 -16.23 -3.60
N ALA A 582 8.57 -16.05 -3.68
CA ALA A 582 9.58 -16.77 -2.89
C ALA A 582 10.14 -15.88 -1.75
N GLY A 583 9.40 -14.83 -1.39
CA GLY A 583 9.83 -13.73 -0.53
C GLY A 583 9.80 -12.35 -1.20
N CYS A 584 9.13 -12.22 -2.35
CA CYS A 584 8.88 -10.96 -3.04
C CYS A 584 7.69 -10.23 -2.41
N LEU A 585 7.57 -8.93 -2.65
CA LEU A 585 6.39 -8.15 -2.25
C LEU A 585 5.38 -8.12 -3.41
N VAL A 586 4.29 -8.86 -3.31
CA VAL A 586 3.48 -9.17 -4.50
C VAL A 586 2.06 -8.63 -4.38
N GLY A 587 1.66 -7.72 -5.28
CA GLY A 587 0.25 -7.32 -5.40
C GLY A 587 -0.52 -8.36 -6.21
N ARG A 588 -1.68 -8.84 -5.74
CA ARG A 588 -2.35 -10.04 -6.28
C ARG A 588 -2.63 -9.97 -7.78
N THR A 589 -3.29 -8.90 -8.24
CA THR A 589 -3.74 -8.78 -9.63
C THR A 589 -2.72 -8.06 -10.51
N MET A 590 -2.62 -8.47 -11.77
CA MET A 590 -1.78 -7.77 -12.75
C MET A 590 -2.31 -6.37 -13.03
N ALA A 591 -3.64 -6.22 -13.11
CA ALA A 591 -4.26 -4.92 -13.31
C ALA A 591 -3.98 -3.94 -12.14
N GLY A 592 -4.03 -4.42 -10.90
CA GLY A 592 -3.66 -3.62 -9.73
C GLY A 592 -2.17 -3.31 -9.69
N HIS A 593 -1.31 -4.22 -10.14
CA HIS A 593 0.11 -3.96 -10.30
C HIS A 593 0.43 -2.90 -11.37
N ASP A 594 -0.26 -2.92 -12.51
CA ASP A 594 -0.11 -1.88 -13.54
C ASP A 594 -0.51 -0.50 -12.99
N GLN A 595 -1.59 -0.43 -12.21
CA GLN A 595 -2.01 0.79 -11.52
C GLN A 595 -0.96 1.26 -10.51
N PHE A 596 -0.44 0.35 -9.69
CA PHE A 596 0.64 0.63 -8.74
C PHE A 596 1.87 1.21 -9.46
N MET A 597 2.35 0.57 -10.52
CA MET A 597 3.50 1.07 -11.29
C MET A 597 3.20 2.40 -11.99
N ALA A 598 1.98 2.61 -12.48
CA ALA A 598 1.57 3.88 -13.08
C ALA A 598 1.57 5.02 -12.06
N LEU A 599 1.19 4.78 -10.80
CA LEU A 599 1.23 5.76 -9.72
C LEU A 599 2.65 5.99 -9.22
N VAL A 600 3.44 4.93 -9.03
CA VAL A 600 4.85 5.02 -8.61
C VAL A 600 5.69 5.87 -9.57
N LYS A 601 5.49 5.69 -10.87
CA LYS A 601 6.21 6.47 -11.91
C LYS A 601 5.75 7.93 -12.03
N GLN A 602 4.76 8.35 -11.26
CA GLN A 602 4.36 9.75 -11.16
C GLN A 602 5.07 10.51 -10.04
N ASP A 603 5.84 9.81 -9.20
CA ASP A 603 6.62 10.44 -8.13
C ASP A 603 7.61 11.48 -8.72
N PRO A 604 7.60 12.74 -8.23
CA PRO A 604 8.48 13.80 -8.76
C PRO A 604 9.96 13.45 -8.67
N ARG A 605 10.38 12.66 -7.67
CA ARG A 605 11.78 12.25 -7.48
C ARG A 605 12.20 11.25 -8.55
N TYR A 606 11.32 10.33 -8.91
CA TYR A 606 11.55 9.41 -10.05
C TYR A 606 11.55 10.13 -11.40
N LEU A 607 10.71 11.16 -11.55
CA LEU A 607 10.66 11.93 -12.78
C LEU A 607 11.88 12.82 -12.96
N ALA A 608 12.44 13.32 -11.86
CA ALA A 608 13.70 14.03 -11.85
C ALA A 608 14.90 13.09 -12.11
N ASP A 609 14.86 11.89 -11.55
CA ASP A 609 15.87 10.85 -11.72
C ASP A 609 15.23 9.47 -11.87
N HIS A 610 15.24 8.92 -13.10
CA HIS A 610 14.70 7.58 -13.36
C HIS A 610 15.49 6.45 -12.66
N GLY A 611 16.66 6.75 -12.09
CA GLY A 611 17.42 5.88 -11.20
C GLY A 611 16.98 5.92 -9.74
N TYR A 612 15.93 6.69 -9.40
CA TYR A 612 15.47 6.87 -8.03
C TYR A 612 15.18 5.53 -7.34
N VAL A 613 15.78 5.38 -6.16
CA VAL A 613 15.56 4.22 -5.28
C VAL A 613 14.47 4.58 -4.28
N PHE A 614 13.31 3.97 -4.48
CA PHE A 614 12.15 4.05 -3.63
C PHE A 614 12.40 3.39 -2.28
N ARG A 615 11.82 4.02 -1.27
CA ARG A 615 11.72 3.50 0.08
C ARG A 615 10.43 2.71 0.23
N THR A 616 10.49 1.59 0.93
CA THR A 616 9.31 0.78 1.27
C THR A 616 9.35 0.40 2.73
N THR A 617 8.24 0.65 3.41
CA THR A 617 8.00 0.24 4.79
C THR A 617 7.20 -1.06 4.80
N ILE A 618 7.60 -2.03 5.61
CA ILE A 618 6.87 -3.27 5.86
C ILE A 618 6.55 -3.32 7.35
N LEU A 619 5.26 -3.35 7.68
CA LEU A 619 4.72 -3.32 9.04
C LEU A 619 3.88 -4.58 9.31
N PRO A 620 3.83 -5.10 10.55
CA PRO A 620 2.77 -6.00 10.96
C PRO A 620 1.46 -5.22 11.19
N ALA A 621 0.31 -5.86 11.00
CA ALA A 621 -0.99 -5.24 11.30
C ALA A 621 -1.10 -4.70 12.74
N ALA A 622 -0.46 -5.39 13.70
CA ALA A 622 -0.43 -4.98 15.11
C ALA A 622 0.13 -3.56 15.34
N ASP A 623 1.04 -3.09 14.47
CA ASP A 623 1.62 -1.75 14.58
C ASP A 623 0.72 -0.66 13.96
N VAL A 624 -0.24 -1.06 13.13
CA VAL A 624 -1.18 -0.16 12.44
C VAL A 624 -2.55 -0.13 13.13
N THR A 625 -2.87 -1.14 13.95
CA THR A 625 -4.08 -1.14 14.79
C THR A 625 -3.85 -0.41 16.11
N ARG A 626 -4.86 0.32 16.59
CA ARG A 626 -4.86 0.80 17.99
C ARG A 626 -4.98 -0.37 18.94
N VAL A 627 -4.11 -0.41 19.96
CA VAL A 627 -4.22 -1.35 21.07
C VAL A 627 -5.57 -1.11 21.75
N GLU A 628 -6.46 -2.10 21.72
CA GLU A 628 -7.63 -2.09 22.61
C GLU A 628 -7.10 -2.03 24.06
N SER A 629 -7.31 -0.90 24.73
CA SER A 629 -6.79 -0.62 26.08
C SER A 629 -7.75 -1.02 27.19
#